data_AF-A0A940NU99-F1
#
_entry.id   AF-A0A940NU99-F1
#
_cell.length_a   1.000
_cell.length_b   1.000
_cell.length_c   1.000
_cell.angle_alpha   90.00
_cell.angle_beta   90.00
_cell.angle_gamma   90.00
#
_symmetry.space_group_name_H-M   'P 1'
#
loop_
_entity.id
_entity.type
_entity.pdbx_description
1 polymer ?
#
loop_
_entity_poly.entity_id
_entity_poly.type
_entity_poly.pdbx_seq_one_letter_code
_entity_poly.pdbx_strand_id
1 'polypeptide(L)'
;MRKIEYVVSDERLITPSGLSLVGQVLGKSNLIKKANRMRTDKRSQPQIKNGDILLTMIGLLSLGKSDFENVNEFHKDEEFYKIALGIAYSIPSESSLRNRLDGIGTTMNQQILDGNVDMFLSCGYEPSSLANSCVPVDIDVSPFDNSGSHKAGVSRTYKNFDGYASCFSKHCFRVRLF
;
A
#
# COMPACT_ATOMS: atom_id res chain seq x y z
N MET A 1 -7.99 32.05 35.13
CA MET A 1 -8.16 30.74 34.47
C MET A 1 -8.66 30.98 33.05
N ARG A 2 -8.01 30.43 32.03
CA ARG A 2 -8.55 30.46 30.66
C ARG A 2 -9.67 29.42 30.58
N LYS A 3 -10.81 29.82 30.01
CA LYS A 3 -11.97 28.95 29.81
C LYS A 3 -11.66 28.05 28.62
N ILE A 4 -11.63 26.73 28.84
CA ILE A 4 -11.47 25.76 27.76
C ILE A 4 -12.88 25.41 27.28
N GLU A 5 -13.15 25.62 26.00
CA GLU A 5 -14.39 25.22 25.34
C GLU A 5 -14.15 23.92 24.57
N TYR A 6 -15.02 22.94 24.80
CA TYR A 6 -15.03 21.67 24.08
C TYR A 6 -16.08 21.78 22.98
N VAL A 7 -15.65 21.61 21.73
CA VAL A 7 -16.54 21.60 20.56
C VAL A 7 -16.44 20.21 19.93
N VAL A 8 -17.59 19.60 19.63
CA VAL A 8 -17.64 18.36 18.85
C VAL A 8 -17.23 18.72 17.43
N SER A 9 -16.10 18.17 16.98
CA SER A 9 -15.61 18.36 15.62
C SER A 9 -15.98 17.14 14.78
N ASP A 10 -16.49 17.37 13.57
CA ASP A 10 -16.64 16.34 12.53
C ASP A 10 -15.30 16.02 11.84
N GLU A 11 -14.22 16.63 12.32
CA GLU A 11 -12.86 16.40 11.87
C GLU A 11 -12.45 14.96 12.19
N ARG A 12 -12.43 14.14 11.14
CA ARG A 12 -11.99 12.76 11.23
C ARG A 12 -10.52 12.75 11.60
N LEU A 13 -10.22 12.32 12.83
CA LEU A 13 -8.87 11.96 13.26
C LEU A 13 -8.42 10.70 12.52
N ILE A 14 -8.00 10.88 11.28
CA ILE A 14 -7.13 9.93 10.61
C ILE A 14 -5.80 9.93 11.38
N THR A 15 -5.12 8.79 11.45
CA THR A 15 -3.71 8.72 11.85
C THR A 15 -2.84 8.70 10.60
N PRO A 16 -2.91 9.70 9.69
CA PRO A 16 -2.23 9.59 8.41
C PRO A 16 -0.72 9.85 8.57
N SER A 17 -0.25 10.19 9.77
CA SER A 17 1.16 10.30 10.12
C SER A 17 1.96 9.05 9.76
N GLY A 18 1.35 7.86 9.82
CA GLY A 18 1.97 6.61 9.35
C GLY A 18 2.31 6.60 7.86
N LEU A 19 1.55 7.32 7.02
CA LEU A 19 1.82 7.43 5.58
C LEU A 19 3.15 8.14 5.30
N SER A 20 3.58 9.06 6.17
CA SER A 20 4.88 9.71 6.02
C SER A 20 6.05 8.72 6.09
N LEU A 21 5.92 7.67 6.91
CA LEU A 21 6.90 6.59 6.99
C LEU A 21 6.85 5.72 5.74
N VAL A 22 5.64 5.43 5.23
CA VAL A 22 5.45 4.70 3.97
C VAL A 22 6.11 5.43 2.81
N GLY A 23 5.85 6.74 2.66
CA GLY A 23 6.48 7.57 1.63
C GLY A 23 7.99 7.61 1.75
N GLN A 24 8.53 7.78 2.96
CA GLN A 24 9.98 7.75 3.21
C GLN A 24 10.63 6.42 2.81
N VAL A 25 10.03 5.29 3.18
CA VAL A 25 10.55 3.96 2.84
C VAL A 25 10.48 3.72 1.32
N LEU A 26 9.37 4.08 0.67
CA LEU A 26 9.24 3.99 -0.79
C LEU A 26 10.26 4.87 -1.52
N GLY A 27 10.57 6.04 -0.96
CA GLY A 27 11.60 6.96 -1.45
C GLY A 27 13.02 6.39 -1.43
N LYS A 28 13.29 5.35 -0.64
CA LYS A 28 14.57 4.62 -0.65
C LYS A 28 14.70 3.65 -1.83
N SER A 29 13.60 3.30 -2.50
CA SER A 29 13.59 2.38 -3.64
C SER A 29 13.69 3.12 -4.98
N ASN A 30 14.12 2.40 -6.03
CA ASN A 30 14.02 2.90 -7.40
C ASN A 30 12.66 2.60 -8.06
N LEU A 31 11.67 2.07 -7.33
CA LEU A 31 10.36 1.66 -7.87
C LEU A 31 9.67 2.82 -8.59
N ILE A 32 9.57 3.98 -7.95
CA ILE A 32 8.86 5.16 -8.51
C ILE A 32 9.57 5.69 -9.75
N LYS A 33 10.92 5.68 -9.75
CA LYS A 33 11.71 6.05 -10.93
C LYS A 33 11.47 5.07 -12.09
N LYS A 34 11.44 3.76 -11.82
CA LYS A 34 11.12 2.72 -12.82
C LYS A 34 9.69 2.89 -13.34
N ALA A 35 8.72 3.13 -12.46
CA ALA A 35 7.31 3.38 -12.80
C ALA A 35 7.18 4.57 -13.75
N ASN A 36 7.82 5.70 -13.44
CA ASN A 36 7.75 6.92 -14.24
C ASN A 36 8.32 6.77 -15.65
N ARG A 37 9.24 5.81 -15.88
CA ARG A 37 9.82 5.50 -17.19
C ARG A 37 8.98 4.52 -18.01
N MET A 38 7.99 3.86 -17.39
CA MET A 38 7.13 2.92 -18.09
C MET A 38 6.31 3.65 -19.17
N ARG A 39 6.46 3.19 -20.41
CA ARG A 39 5.60 3.58 -21.53
C ARG A 39 4.27 2.89 -21.38
N THR A 40 3.19 3.65 -21.51
CA THR A 40 1.85 3.10 -21.65
C THR A 40 1.11 3.94 -22.69
N ASP A 41 0.07 3.39 -23.27
CA ASP A 41 -0.75 4.04 -24.30
C ASP A 41 -1.46 5.29 -23.76
N LYS A 42 -2.25 5.95 -24.63
CA LYS A 42 -2.97 7.19 -24.31
C LYS A 42 -3.63 7.12 -22.92
N ARG A 43 -3.37 8.15 -22.10
CA ARG A 43 -3.74 8.18 -20.68
C ARG A 43 -4.79 9.25 -20.42
N SER A 44 -5.76 8.94 -19.57
CA SER A 44 -6.50 9.96 -18.81
C SER A 44 -5.53 10.66 -17.85
N GLN A 45 -5.65 11.99 -17.72
CA GLN A 45 -4.76 12.81 -16.87
C GLN A 45 -3.25 12.59 -17.13
N PRO A 46 -2.74 12.87 -18.35
CA PRO A 46 -1.36 12.56 -18.76
C PRO A 46 -0.28 13.27 -17.94
N GLN A 47 -0.64 14.34 -17.23
CA GLN A 47 0.23 15.04 -16.28
C GLN A 47 0.60 14.16 -15.08
N ILE A 48 -0.28 13.23 -14.67
CA ILE A 48 -0.01 12.32 -13.55
C ILE A 48 0.90 11.20 -14.05
N LYS A 49 2.02 10.95 -13.38
CA LYS A 49 2.95 9.87 -13.77
C LYS A 49 2.54 8.54 -13.14
N ASN A 50 3.05 7.43 -13.66
CA ASN A 50 2.71 6.10 -13.13
C ASN A 50 3.19 5.93 -11.69
N GLY A 51 4.28 6.60 -11.31
CA GLY A 51 4.75 6.66 -9.93
C GLY A 51 3.68 7.17 -8.99
N ASP A 52 3.03 8.29 -9.32
CA ASP A 52 1.95 8.86 -8.50
C ASP A 52 0.75 7.91 -8.37
N ILE A 53 0.38 7.20 -9.46
CA ILE A 53 -0.67 6.16 -9.42
C ILE A 53 -0.32 5.06 -8.42
N LEU A 54 0.92 4.55 -8.48
CA LEU A 54 1.37 3.50 -7.56
C LEU A 54 1.45 4.01 -6.12
N LEU A 55 1.99 5.22 -5.90
CA LEU A 55 2.07 5.83 -4.57
C LEU A 55 0.69 6.00 -3.95
N THR A 56 -0.30 6.48 -4.71
CA THR A 56 -1.68 6.61 -4.25
C THR A 56 -2.26 5.25 -3.85
N MET A 57 -2.12 4.22 -4.69
CA MET A 57 -2.66 2.90 -4.37
C MET A 57 -1.96 2.26 -3.16
N ILE A 58 -0.62 2.37 -3.08
CA ILE A 58 0.15 1.85 -1.93
C ILE A 58 -0.27 2.58 -0.64
N GLY A 59 -0.50 3.89 -0.72
CA GLY A 59 -1.02 4.68 0.39
C GLY A 59 -2.38 4.17 0.89
N LEU A 60 -3.33 3.95 -0.03
CA LEU A 60 -4.65 3.38 0.30
C LEU A 60 -4.53 1.99 0.93
N LEU A 61 -3.73 1.10 0.33
CA LEU A 61 -3.50 -0.25 0.85
C LEU A 61 -2.85 -0.25 2.23
N SER A 62 -1.93 0.69 2.48
CA SER A 62 -1.30 0.86 3.80
C SER A 62 -2.28 1.31 4.89
N LEU A 63 -3.40 1.92 4.50
CA LEU A 63 -4.52 2.26 5.39
C LEU A 63 -5.57 1.14 5.49
N GLY A 64 -5.35 -0.01 4.83
CA GLY A 64 -6.34 -1.10 4.75
C GLY A 64 -7.52 -0.79 3.83
N LYS A 65 -7.40 0.21 2.95
CA LYS A 65 -8.46 0.63 2.03
C LYS A 65 -8.20 0.04 0.65
N SER A 66 -9.03 -0.93 0.27
CA SER A 66 -8.87 -1.66 -1.00
C SER A 66 -9.75 -1.13 -2.12
N ASP A 67 -10.86 -0.46 -1.81
CA ASP A 67 -11.75 0.10 -2.84
C ASP A 67 -11.19 1.40 -3.40
N PHE A 68 -11.27 1.59 -4.72
CA PHE A 68 -10.73 2.76 -5.41
C PHE A 68 -11.40 4.08 -4.98
N GLU A 69 -12.70 4.05 -4.64
CA GLU A 69 -13.46 5.24 -4.22
C GLU A 69 -12.85 5.89 -2.96
N ASN A 70 -12.11 5.12 -2.15
CA ASN A 70 -11.41 5.64 -0.97
C ASN A 70 -10.37 6.73 -1.30
N VAL A 71 -9.92 6.84 -2.56
CA VAL A 71 -9.05 7.93 -3.00
C VAL A 71 -9.71 9.31 -2.83
N ASN A 72 -11.05 9.38 -2.81
CA ASN A 72 -11.79 10.61 -2.55
C ASN A 72 -11.47 11.23 -1.19
N GLU A 73 -11.00 10.43 -0.22
CA GLU A 73 -10.51 10.97 1.03
C GLU A 73 -9.20 11.74 0.89
N PHE A 74 -8.33 11.35 -0.05
CA PHE A 74 -7.07 12.03 -0.28
C PHE A 74 -7.27 13.42 -0.86
N HIS A 75 -8.38 13.63 -1.60
CA HIS A 75 -8.77 14.95 -2.11
C HIS A 75 -9.24 15.93 -1.04
N LYS A 76 -9.55 15.48 0.19
CA LYS A 76 -9.94 16.36 1.29
C LYS A 76 -8.77 17.18 1.86
N ASP A 77 -7.55 16.65 1.72
CA ASP A 77 -6.31 17.31 2.15
C ASP A 77 -5.15 16.91 1.21
N GLU A 78 -5.25 17.35 -0.05
CA GLU A 78 -4.29 16.93 -1.08
C GLU A 78 -2.84 17.28 -0.71
N GLU A 79 -2.62 18.43 -0.07
CA GLU A 79 -1.28 18.87 0.31
C GLU A 79 -0.64 17.88 1.29
N PHE A 80 -1.36 17.52 2.35
CA PHE A 80 -0.88 16.53 3.31
C PHE A 80 -0.53 15.20 2.62
N TYR A 81 -1.45 14.63 1.84
CA TYR A 81 -1.25 13.29 1.26
C TYR A 81 -0.14 13.30 0.21
N LYS A 82 0.00 14.38 -0.55
CA LYS A 82 1.11 14.53 -1.50
C LYS A 82 2.45 14.56 -0.80
N ILE A 83 2.57 15.34 0.27
CA ILE A 83 3.80 15.43 1.06
C ILE A 83 4.10 14.09 1.75
N ALA A 84 3.10 13.49 2.39
CA ALA A 84 3.27 12.24 3.15
C ALA A 84 3.73 11.07 2.27
N LEU A 85 3.15 10.92 1.08
CA LEU A 85 3.49 9.82 0.16
C LEU A 85 4.62 10.16 -0.82
N GLY A 86 5.00 11.43 -0.94
CA GLY A 86 5.95 11.89 -1.96
C GLY A 86 5.38 11.91 -3.39
N ILE A 87 4.07 12.18 -3.53
CA ILE A 87 3.40 12.31 -4.83
C ILE A 87 3.83 13.63 -5.46
N ALA A 88 4.43 13.56 -6.65
CA ALA A 88 5.08 14.71 -7.27
C ALA A 88 4.09 15.64 -7.97
N TYR A 89 3.10 15.08 -8.69
CA TYR A 89 2.22 15.87 -9.54
C TYR A 89 0.85 16.06 -8.91
N SER A 90 0.04 15.01 -8.84
CA SER A 90 -1.35 15.11 -8.39
C SER A 90 -1.93 13.75 -8.02
N ILE A 91 -2.93 13.77 -7.15
CA ILE A 91 -3.69 12.59 -6.74
C ILE A 91 -4.70 12.27 -7.86
N PRO A 92 -4.73 11.03 -8.38
CA PRO A 92 -5.63 10.64 -9.45
C PRO A 92 -7.09 10.56 -8.97
N SER A 93 -8.03 10.81 -9.89
CA SER A 93 -9.44 10.46 -9.66
C SER A 93 -9.61 8.94 -9.53
N GLU A 94 -10.71 8.47 -8.91
CA GLU A 94 -11.03 7.04 -8.81
C GLU A 94 -10.93 6.33 -10.17
N SER A 95 -11.59 6.89 -11.18
CA SER A 95 -11.61 6.35 -12.54
C SER A 95 -10.21 6.29 -13.16
N SER A 96 -9.39 7.31 -12.94
CA SER A 96 -8.01 7.36 -13.45
C SER A 96 -7.12 6.38 -12.72
N LEU A 97 -7.28 6.22 -11.41
CA LEU A 97 -6.55 5.26 -10.59
C LEU A 97 -6.82 3.83 -11.09
N ARG A 98 -8.09 3.45 -11.20
CA ARG A 98 -8.53 2.13 -11.69
C ARG A 98 -7.99 1.84 -13.10
N ASN A 99 -8.34 2.69 -14.07
CA ASN A 99 -7.98 2.47 -15.47
C ASN A 99 -6.46 2.40 -15.68
N ARG A 100 -5.68 3.14 -14.90
CA ARG A 100 -4.21 3.14 -15.03
C ARG A 100 -3.56 1.97 -14.33
N LEU A 101 -4.11 1.50 -13.21
CA LEU A 101 -3.64 0.25 -12.60
C LEU A 101 -3.96 -0.94 -13.51
N ASP A 102 -5.14 -0.95 -14.14
CA ASP A 102 -5.49 -1.97 -15.14
C ASP A 102 -4.52 -1.93 -16.34
N GLY A 103 -4.19 -0.73 -16.83
CA GLY A 103 -3.21 -0.56 -17.91
C GLY A 103 -1.77 -0.90 -17.52
N ILE A 104 -1.40 -0.79 -16.24
CA ILE A 104 -0.10 -1.29 -15.74
C ILE A 104 -0.13 -2.82 -15.69
N GLY A 105 -1.23 -3.39 -15.18
CA GLY A 105 -1.43 -4.82 -15.04
C GLY A 105 -0.27 -5.49 -14.30
N THR A 106 0.23 -6.58 -14.87
CA THR A 106 1.35 -7.36 -14.32
C THR A 106 2.72 -6.93 -14.84
N THR A 107 2.78 -5.93 -15.72
CA THR A 107 4.00 -5.49 -16.42
C THR A 107 5.10 -5.00 -15.47
N MET A 108 4.72 -4.58 -14.26
CA MET A 108 5.60 -4.04 -13.23
C MET A 108 5.93 -5.02 -12.10
N ASN A 109 5.47 -6.28 -12.15
CA ASN A 109 5.63 -7.22 -11.05
C ASN A 109 7.09 -7.38 -10.61
N GLN A 110 8.01 -7.54 -11.57
CA GLN A 110 9.43 -7.68 -11.25
C GLN A 110 9.99 -6.40 -10.61
N GLN A 111 9.62 -5.24 -11.12
CA GLN A 111 10.07 -3.95 -10.62
C GLN A 111 9.56 -3.67 -9.21
N ILE A 112 8.35 -4.14 -8.88
CA ILE A 112 7.78 -4.08 -7.53
C ILE A 112 8.56 -5.00 -6.59
N LEU A 113 8.86 -6.24 -7.01
CA LEU A 113 9.67 -7.18 -6.22
C LEU A 113 11.08 -6.66 -5.97
N ASP A 114 11.76 -6.17 -7.02
CA ASP A 114 13.08 -5.53 -6.90
C ASP A 114 13.01 -4.32 -5.97
N GLY A 115 11.97 -3.50 -6.10
CA GLY A 115 11.75 -2.33 -5.26
C GLY A 115 11.64 -2.71 -3.78
N ASN A 116 10.97 -3.82 -3.46
CA ASN A 116 10.89 -4.33 -2.10
C ASN A 116 12.26 -4.73 -1.56
N VAL A 117 13.07 -5.42 -2.37
CA VAL A 117 14.45 -5.79 -1.99
C VAL A 117 15.30 -4.54 -1.76
N ASP A 118 15.26 -3.57 -2.69
CA ASP A 118 15.97 -2.29 -2.58
C ASP A 118 15.62 -1.58 -1.26
N MET A 119 14.35 -1.60 -0.86
CA MET A 119 13.89 -1.00 0.40
C MET A 119 14.50 -1.68 1.62
N PHE A 120 14.50 -3.02 1.68
CA PHE A 120 15.09 -3.76 2.80
C PHE A 120 16.60 -3.50 2.92
N LEU A 121 17.32 -3.57 1.81
CA LEU A 121 18.76 -3.32 1.77
C LEU A 121 19.09 -1.88 2.21
N SER A 122 18.32 -0.90 1.73
CA SER A 122 18.50 0.52 2.08
C SER A 122 18.11 0.86 3.52
N CYS A 123 17.39 -0.03 4.19
CA CYS A 123 17.08 0.07 5.62
C CYS A 123 18.07 -0.71 6.50
N GLY A 124 19.09 -1.36 5.92
CA GLY A 124 20.04 -2.19 6.66
C GLY A 124 19.38 -3.43 7.27
N TYR A 125 18.30 -3.92 6.63
CA TYR A 125 17.65 -5.14 7.09
C TYR A 125 18.51 -6.35 6.77
N GLU A 126 19.02 -6.99 7.83
CA GLU A 126 19.79 -8.22 7.74
C GLU A 126 18.99 -9.37 8.39
N PRO A 127 18.43 -10.29 7.60
CA PRO A 127 17.69 -11.42 8.16
C PRO A 127 18.64 -12.38 8.88
N SER A 128 18.33 -12.71 10.13
CA SER A 128 19.10 -13.68 10.93
C SER A 128 18.72 -15.10 10.54
N SER A 129 19.68 -15.90 10.06
CA SER A 129 19.46 -17.32 9.78
C SER A 129 19.60 -18.19 11.03
N LEU A 130 18.82 -19.27 11.10
CA LEU A 130 19.00 -20.38 12.02
C LEU A 130 20.25 -21.21 11.66
N ALA A 131 20.63 -22.14 12.55
CA ALA A 131 21.80 -23.00 12.35
C ALA A 131 21.75 -23.85 11.06
N ASN A 132 20.57 -24.09 10.50
CA ASN A 132 20.37 -24.80 9.23
C ASN A 132 20.36 -23.87 8.00
N SER A 133 20.78 -22.61 8.16
CA SER A 133 20.76 -21.57 7.13
C SER A 133 19.36 -21.17 6.64
N CYS A 134 18.29 -21.52 7.35
CA CYS A 134 16.94 -21.01 7.09
C CYS A 134 16.69 -19.71 7.84
N VAL A 135 16.05 -18.73 7.22
CA VAL A 135 15.57 -17.51 7.91
C VAL A 135 14.17 -17.80 8.46
N PRO A 136 13.93 -17.63 9.78
CA PRO A 136 12.61 -17.78 10.34
C PRO A 136 11.74 -16.59 9.91
N VAL A 137 10.53 -16.87 9.45
CA VAL A 137 9.56 -15.84 9.06
C VAL A 137 8.26 -16.15 9.78
N ASP A 138 7.69 -15.15 10.43
CA ASP A 138 6.43 -15.26 11.16
C ASP A 138 5.26 -15.17 10.17
N ILE A 139 4.35 -16.15 10.22
CA ILE A 139 3.20 -16.24 9.31
C ILE A 139 1.96 -16.45 10.15
N ASP A 140 1.13 -15.41 10.22
CA ASP A 140 -0.16 -15.49 10.88
C ASP A 140 -1.29 -15.42 9.86
N VAL A 141 -2.19 -16.38 9.94
CA VAL A 141 -3.48 -16.30 9.26
C VAL A 141 -4.50 -15.77 10.27
N SER A 142 -5.18 -14.69 9.91
CA SER A 142 -6.31 -14.20 10.70
C SER A 142 -7.59 -14.33 9.88
N PRO A 143 -8.63 -15.00 10.42
CA PRO A 143 -9.91 -15.07 9.77
C PRO A 143 -10.63 -13.72 9.96
N PHE A 144 -11.15 -13.19 8.85
CA PHE A 144 -11.96 -11.99 8.78
C PHE A 144 -13.40 -12.37 8.49
N ASP A 145 -14.31 -11.84 9.31
CA ASP A 145 -15.74 -12.07 9.15
C ASP A 145 -16.25 -11.42 7.86
N ASN A 146 -17.09 -12.14 7.13
CA ASN A 146 -17.70 -11.67 5.88
C ASN A 146 -19.17 -11.30 6.02
N SER A 147 -19.75 -11.39 7.23
CA SER A 147 -21.17 -11.09 7.48
C SER A 147 -21.61 -9.71 6.94
N GLY A 148 -20.72 -8.71 6.97
CA GLY A 148 -20.98 -7.35 6.47
C GLY A 148 -20.25 -6.94 5.18
N SER A 149 -19.37 -7.78 4.62
CA SER A 149 -18.54 -7.38 3.45
C SER A 149 -18.93 -8.03 2.12
N HIS A 150 -19.84 -9.03 2.14
CA HIS A 150 -20.38 -9.71 0.94
C HIS A 150 -19.32 -10.14 -0.09
N LYS A 151 -18.09 -10.45 0.34
CA LYS A 151 -17.02 -10.92 -0.54
C LYS A 151 -17.35 -12.32 -1.05
N ALA A 152 -17.06 -12.58 -2.32
CA ALA A 152 -17.23 -13.89 -2.94
C ALA A 152 -16.10 -14.86 -2.54
N GLY A 153 -16.37 -16.17 -2.61
CA GLY A 153 -15.36 -17.21 -2.38
C GLY A 153 -14.97 -17.44 -0.91
N VAL A 154 -15.83 -17.05 0.04
CA VAL A 154 -15.60 -17.27 1.48
C VAL A 154 -15.98 -18.68 1.93
N SER A 155 -15.39 -19.13 3.03
CA SER A 155 -15.65 -20.45 3.63
C SER A 155 -15.71 -20.38 5.15
N ARG A 156 -16.18 -21.47 5.78
CA ARG A 156 -16.17 -21.59 7.24
C ARG A 156 -14.74 -21.51 7.78
N THR A 157 -14.50 -20.64 8.76
CA THR A 157 -13.19 -20.45 9.39
C THR A 157 -13.07 -21.21 10.72
N TYR A 158 -11.84 -21.36 11.25
CA TYR A 158 -11.61 -21.97 12.56
C TYR A 158 -12.15 -21.16 13.75
N LYS A 159 -12.54 -19.90 13.52
CA LYS A 159 -13.26 -19.05 14.49
C LYS A 159 -14.79 -19.15 14.36
N ASN A 160 -15.29 -20.15 13.63
CA ASN A 160 -16.72 -20.49 13.53
C ASN A 160 -17.61 -19.39 12.91
N PHE A 161 -17.08 -18.63 11.96
CA PHE A 161 -17.88 -17.77 11.08
C PHE A 161 -17.45 -17.96 9.62
N ASP A 162 -18.32 -17.55 8.70
CA ASP A 162 -18.04 -17.62 7.27
C ASP A 162 -17.26 -16.36 6.87
N GLY A 163 -16.04 -16.59 6.38
CA GLY A 163 -15.06 -15.53 6.26
C GLY A 163 -13.97 -15.87 5.27
N TYR A 164 -12.98 -14.99 5.20
CA TYR A 164 -11.76 -15.20 4.43
C TYR A 164 -10.57 -15.15 5.38
N ALA A 165 -9.56 -15.98 5.10
CA ALA A 165 -8.33 -16.01 5.86
C ALA A 165 -7.25 -15.30 5.04
N SER A 166 -7.10 -14.00 5.29
CA SER A 166 -5.97 -13.25 4.76
C SER A 166 -4.70 -13.85 5.36
N CYS A 167 -3.82 -14.35 4.51
CA CYS A 167 -2.51 -14.78 4.95
C CYS A 167 -1.67 -13.53 5.18
N PHE A 168 -1.47 -13.15 6.44
CA PHE A 168 -0.45 -12.17 6.79
C PHE A 168 0.88 -12.92 6.81
N SER A 169 1.39 -13.20 5.60
CA SER A 169 2.72 -13.77 5.44
C SER A 169 3.67 -12.70 4.92
N LYS A 170 4.89 -12.73 5.43
CA LYS A 170 6.04 -12.70 4.51
C LYS A 170 6.40 -14.17 4.27
N HIS A 171 6.55 -14.58 3.03
CA HIS A 171 6.71 -16.00 2.67
C HIS A 171 8.00 -16.60 3.23
N CYS A 172 7.98 -17.91 3.52
CA CYS A 172 9.20 -18.69 3.70
C CYS A 172 9.77 -19.05 2.33
N PHE A 173 10.80 -18.34 1.88
CA PHE A 173 11.59 -18.72 0.72
C PHE A 173 12.92 -19.29 1.19
N ARG A 174 13.38 -20.35 0.54
CA ARG A 174 14.81 -20.69 0.54
C ARG A 174 15.51 -19.55 -0.19
N VAL A 175 15.99 -18.55 0.56
CA VAL A 175 16.87 -17.53 0.01
C VAL A 175 18.18 -18.24 -0.32
N ARG A 176 18.36 -18.67 -1.57
CA ARG A 176 19.71 -18.86 -2.11
C ARG A 176 20.30 -17.46 -2.17
N LEU A 177 21.06 -17.09 -1.15
CA LEU A 177 22.08 -16.06 -1.29
C LEU A 177 23.00 -16.54 -2.43
N PHE A 178 23.16 -15.70 -3.46
CA PHE A 178 24.17 -15.92 -4.48
C PHE A 178 25.56 -15.89 -3.86
#